data_AF-A0A257PN95-F1
#
_entry.id   AF-A0A257PN95-F1
#
_cell.length_a   1.000
_cell.length_b   1.000
_cell.length_c   1.000
_cell.angle_alpha   90.00
_cell.angle_beta   90.00
_cell.angle_gamma   90.00
#
_symmetry.space_group_name_H-M   'P 1'
#
loop_
_entity.id
_entity.type
_entity.pdbx_description
1 polymer ?
#
loop_
_entity_poly.entity_id
_entity_poly.type
_entity_poly.pdbx_seq_one_letter_code
_entity_poly.pdbx_strand_id
1 'polypeptide(L)' 'MAQIEIYTQLFCPYCARAMNFFNKRGIEFKEIPAPAGSAARAAP' A
#
# COMPACT_ATOMS: atom_id res chain seq x y z
N MET A 1 -3.95 8.29 16.51
CA MET A 1 -4.38 7.94 15.14
C MET A 1 -3.55 6.75 14.70
N ALA A 2 -4.13 5.78 13.98
CA ALA A 2 -3.39 4.63 13.48
C ALA A 2 -2.63 5.00 12.21
N GLN A 3 -1.36 4.62 12.14
CA GLN A 3 -0.56 4.75 10.91
C GLN A 3 -0.99 3.63 9.94
N ILE A 4 -1.41 4.03 8.74
CA ILE A 4 -1.87 3.11 7.69
C ILE A 4 -0.80 3.03 6.60
N GLU A 5 -0.33 1.83 6.33
CA GLU A 5 0.63 1.55 5.26
C GLU A 5 0.01 0.59 4.26
N ILE A 6 0.11 0.91 2.97
CA ILE A 6 -0.39 0.09 1.87
C ILE A 6 0.81 -0.43 1.08
N TYR A 7 1.09 -1.72 1.22
CA TYR A 7 2.15 -2.39 0.49
C TYR A 7 1.64 -2.79 -0.91
N THR A 8 2.27 -2.27 -1.97
CA THR A 8 1.78 -2.41 -3.35
C THR A 8 2.73 -3.23 -4.22
N GLN A 9 2.20 -3.82 -5.28
CA GLN A 9 3.00 -4.42 -6.36
C GLN A 9 2.72 -3.69 -7.67
N LEU A 10 3.71 -3.73 -8.58
CA LEU A 10 3.53 -3.25 -9.95
C LEU A 10 2.39 -4.02 -10.62
N PHE A 11 1.51 -3.29 -11.32
CA PHE A 11 0.36 -3.85 -12.04
C PHE A 11 -0.63 -4.65 -11.17
N CYS A 12 -0.78 -4.26 -9.91
CA CYS A 12 -1.73 -4.88 -8.97
C CYS A 12 -3.09 -4.12 -8.96
N PRO A 13 -4.16 -4.67 -9.56
CA PRO A 13 -5.46 -3.99 -9.61
C PRO A 13 -6.10 -3.82 -8.22
N TYR A 14 -5.82 -4.75 -7.29
CA TYR A 14 -6.32 -4.68 -5.92
C TYR A 14 -5.67 -3.55 -5.12
N CYS A 15 -4.38 -3.31 -5.35
CA CYS A 15 -3.61 -2.24 -4.72
C CYS A 15 -4.16 -0.88 -5.15
N ALA A 16 -4.38 -0.68 -6.46
CA ALA A 16 -5.03 0.52 -6.99
C ALA A 16 -6.44 0.74 -6.42
N ARG A 17 -7.24 -0.33 -6.29
CA ARG A 17 -8.57 -0.26 -5.68
C ARG A 17 -8.52 0.16 -4.22
N ALA A 18 -7.58 -0.37 -3.43
CA ALA A 18 -7.41 -0.01 -2.03
C ALA A 18 -7.05 1.47 -1.88
N MET A 19 -6.01 1.94 -2.57
CA MET A 19 -5.59 3.35 -2.53
C MET A 19 -6.74 4.29 -2.92
N ASN A 20 -7.49 3.97 -3.97
CA ASN A 20 -8.64 4.77 -4.37
C ASN A 20 -9.74 4.79 -3.30
N PHE A 21 -9.97 3.69 -2.58
CA PHE A 21 -10.91 3.66 -1.46
C PHE A 21 -10.49 4.62 -0.35
N PHE A 22 -9.23 4.59 0.08
CA PHE A 22 -8.73 5.50 1.11
C PHE A 22 -8.75 6.97 0.67
N ASN A 23 -8.33 7.25 -0.57
CA ASN A 23 -8.39 8.60 -1.16
C ASN A 23 -9.83 9.15 -1.17
N LYS A 24 -10.82 8.35 -1.58
CA LYS A 24 -12.24 8.75 -1.55
C LYS A 24 -12.79 9.00 -0.15
N ARG A 25 -12.19 8.41 0.88
CA ARG A 25 -12.57 8.60 2.28
C ARG A 25 -11.79 9.73 2.97
N GLY A 26 -10.83 10.35 2.28
CA GLY A 26 -9.96 11.37 2.87
C GLY A 26 -9.07 10.81 3.97
N ILE A 27 -8.74 9.51 3.91
CA ILE A 27 -7.89 8.85 4.90
C ILE A 27 -6.45 8.85 4.40
N GLU A 28 -5.54 9.39 5.19
CA GLU A 28 -4.11 9.38 4.89
C GLU A 28 -3.52 7.96 5.03
N PHE A 29 -2.67 7.59 4.07
CA PHE A 29 -1.92 6.35 4.09
C PHE A 29 -0.56 6.55 3.40
N LYS A 30 0.39 5.68 3.74
CA LYS A 30 1.70 5.62 3.07
C LYS A 30 1.72 4.45 2.08
N GLU A 31 1.95 4.74 0.81
CA GLU A 31 2.20 3.68 -0.18
C GLU A 31 3.65 3.18 -0.06
N ILE A 32 3.82 1.85 0.00
CA ILE A 32 5.12 1.19 0.09
C ILE A 32 5.23 0.17 -1.05
N PRO A 33 6.06 0.42 -2.08
CA PRO A 33 6.33 -0.56 -3.12
C PRO A 33 7.00 -1.82 -2.54
N ALA A 34 6.37 -2.97 -2.73
CA ALA A 34 6.83 -4.27 -2.22
C ALA A 34 6.89 -5.34 -3.32
N PRO A 35 7.70 -5.14 -4.39
CA PRO A 35 7.93 -6.18 -5.40
C PRO A 35 8.64 -7.40 -4.80
N ALA A 36 8.64 -8.51 -5.53
CA ALA A 36 9.36 -9.71 -5.08
C ALA A 36 10.86 -9.41 -4.90
N GLY A 37 11.45 -9.87 -3.79
CA GLY A 37 12.84 -9.59 -3.44
C GLY A 37 13.11 -8.20 -2.85
N SER A 38 12.09 -7.34 -2.73
CA SER A 38 12.26 -6.06 -2.03
C SER A 38 12.46 -6.25 -0.53
N ALA A 39 13.24 -5.34 0.07
CA ALA A 39 13.41 -5.27 1.51
C ALA A 39 12.08 -5.07 2.26
N ALA A 40 11.07 -4.48 1.62
CA ALA A 40 9.72 -4.32 2.17
C ALA A 40 9.01 -5.64 2.49
N ARG A 41 9.53 -6.78 2.01
CA ARG A 41 9.01 -8.12 2.34
C ARG A 41 9.83 -8.86 3.41
N ALA A 42 10.98 -8.32 3.81
CA ALA A 42 11.65 -8.85 4.98
C ALA A 42 10.74 -8.52 6.17
N ALA A 43 10.09 -9.56 6.72
CA ALA A 43 9.33 -9.41 7.95
C ALA A 43 10.27 -8.86 9.04
N PRO A 44 9.77 -7.97 9.93
CA PRO A 44 10.55 -7.49 11.07
C PRO A 44 10.94 -8.64 12.01
#